data_AF-A0A662SKY7-F1
#
_entry.id   AF-A0A662SKY7-F1
#
_cell.length_a   1.000
_cell.length_b   1.000
_cell.length_c   1.000
_cell.angle_alpha   90.00
_cell.angle_beta   90.00
_cell.angle_gamma   90.00
#
_symmetry.space_group_name_H-M   'P 1'
#
loop_
_entity.id
_entity.type
_entity.pdbx_description
1 polymer ?
#
loop_
_entity_poly.entity_id
_entity_poly.type
_entity_poly.pdbx_seq_one_letter_code
_entity_poly.pdbx_strand_id
1 'polypeptide(L)'
;MRGYRSCWVLVLSILVSLLLSLSYLTSSLPSAPDQPLNPNPPSTPVRLVFIHHSTGEDWLNLGGLREALNENNYYVTETNYDWGPPDLDVNDGNPIGYHTDIGHWYNWFLGPHRDTYLQALYTSSYTTGENSIPDPGGENVIIMFKSCFSSGQVIYGNPDDPPLPKGEPNPLWGKGVCDDPQCSGSEYYTVSNIKGLYRDLLDYFATRQDKMFVLITTPPSVDVYISPELAANLRAINTWLVYHWLEDYPYNNVFVFDYYNVLTSNGGDPNTSDVGSESGNHHRYWNGQVQHVIGVSNDFLAYPSFSDGQPDNHPNPVGHRKATEEFVTLLNIAYHCWKGDGGCPLYMGRSGAPAPGKPSPTPATPQPTTPQPTPQAPPATSPAPPLETPTPPKGISPILAGAGIVILAIVGVALYLTRKARSEVDERLRKLDEALLEGRISEETYQELKRKYERERERKR
;
A
#
# COMPACT_ATOMS: atom_id res chain seq x y z
N MET A 1 -49.95 26.01 54.73
CA MET A 1 -48.84 25.54 53.85
C MET A 1 -49.34 24.68 52.68
N ARG A 2 -50.23 25.21 51.83
CA ARG A 2 -50.72 24.51 50.61
C ARG A 2 -50.51 25.29 49.30
N GLY A 3 -50.15 26.58 49.37
CA GLY A 3 -49.99 27.42 48.17
C GLY A 3 -48.63 27.36 47.47
N TYR A 4 -47.57 26.88 48.13
CA TYR A 4 -46.23 26.88 47.56
C TYR A 4 -45.93 25.65 46.68
N ARG A 5 -46.67 24.54 46.80
CA ARG A 5 -46.37 23.31 46.05
C ARG A 5 -46.82 23.36 44.58
N SER A 6 -47.86 24.11 44.24
CA SER A 6 -48.35 24.17 42.84
C SER A 6 -47.50 25.03 41.91
N CYS A 7 -46.78 26.03 42.44
CA CYS A 7 -45.94 26.91 41.61
C CYS A 7 -44.67 26.21 41.12
N TRP A 8 -44.06 25.37 41.97
CA TRP A 8 -42.85 24.61 41.62
C TRP A 8 -43.10 23.50 40.60
N VAL A 9 -44.28 22.87 40.62
CA VAL A 9 -44.65 21.83 39.64
C VAL A 9 -44.83 22.44 38.24
N LEU A 10 -45.48 23.60 38.14
CA LEU A 10 -45.66 24.32 36.87
C LEU A 10 -44.32 24.80 36.26
N VAL A 11 -43.42 25.33 37.08
CA VAL A 11 -42.09 25.78 36.62
C VAL A 11 -41.23 24.59 36.16
N LEU A 12 -41.29 23.46 36.89
CA LEU A 12 -40.56 22.24 36.51
C LEU A 12 -41.12 21.62 35.22
N SER A 13 -42.45 21.62 35.04
CA SER A 13 -43.08 21.12 33.80
C SER A 13 -42.74 21.98 32.58
N ILE A 14 -42.63 23.31 32.74
CA ILE A 14 -42.21 24.22 31.66
C ILE A 14 -40.73 24.01 31.33
N LEU A 15 -39.85 23.87 32.32
CA LEU A 15 -38.41 23.61 32.09
C LEU A 15 -38.15 22.24 31.44
N VAL A 16 -38.87 21.19 31.86
CA VAL A 16 -38.79 19.86 31.25
C VAL A 16 -39.34 19.88 29.81
N SER A 17 -40.41 20.63 29.55
CA SER A 17 -40.93 20.80 28.20
C SER A 17 -40.00 21.64 27.31
N LEU A 18 -39.31 22.65 27.86
CA LEU A 18 -38.31 23.44 27.14
C LEU A 18 -37.08 22.59 26.80
N LEU A 19 -36.60 21.77 27.74
CA LEU A 19 -35.49 20.83 27.54
C LEU A 19 -35.85 19.71 26.54
N LEU A 20 -37.07 19.19 26.59
CA LEU A 20 -37.57 18.24 25.60
C LEU A 20 -37.71 18.90 24.22
N SER A 21 -38.17 20.15 24.13
CA SER A 21 -38.26 20.87 22.86
C SER A 21 -36.89 21.26 22.26
N LEU A 22 -35.87 21.50 23.11
CA LEU A 22 -34.48 21.66 22.67
C LEU A 22 -33.86 20.33 22.18
N SER A 23 -34.37 19.19 22.68
CA SER A 23 -33.93 17.85 22.26
C SER A 23 -34.51 17.43 20.90
N TYR A 24 -35.58 18.07 20.43
CA TYR A 24 -36.17 17.85 19.10
C TYR A 24 -35.65 18.82 18.03
N LEU A 25 -34.77 19.75 18.39
CA LEU A 25 -34.02 20.60 17.45
C LEU A 25 -32.56 20.14 17.27
N THR A 26 -32.25 18.86 17.49
CA THR A 26 -31.13 18.25 16.78
C THR A 26 -31.55 18.13 15.32
N SER A 27 -31.29 19.22 14.61
CA SER A 27 -31.35 19.28 13.16
C SER A 27 -30.58 18.09 12.63
N SER A 28 -31.30 17.14 12.02
CA SER A 28 -30.73 16.29 11.00
C SER A 28 -30.21 17.25 9.94
N LEU A 29 -28.95 17.65 10.08
CA LEU A 29 -28.22 18.28 8.99
C LEU A 29 -28.42 17.33 7.80
N PRO A 30 -28.95 17.80 6.67
CA PRO A 30 -28.92 16.98 5.47
C PRO A 30 -27.46 16.59 5.26
N SER A 31 -27.16 15.29 5.28
CA SER A 31 -25.86 14.78 4.87
C SER A 31 -25.54 15.48 3.55
N ALA A 32 -24.39 16.16 3.50
CA ALA A 32 -23.93 16.74 2.25
C ALA A 32 -24.05 15.66 1.15
N PRO A 33 -24.53 16.00 -0.05
CA PRO A 33 -24.59 15.03 -1.13
C PRO A 33 -23.21 14.39 -1.28
N ASP A 34 -23.19 13.05 -1.33
CA ASP A 34 -21.97 12.26 -1.48
C ASP A 34 -21.23 12.79 -2.72
N GLN A 35 -20.11 13.48 -2.49
CA GLN A 35 -19.33 14.08 -3.58
C GLN A 35 -18.83 12.94 -4.48
N PRO A 36 -18.79 13.10 -5.81
CA PRO A 36 -18.19 12.08 -6.65
C PRO A 36 -16.71 11.89 -6.30
N LEU A 37 -16.21 10.66 -6.42
CA LEU A 37 -14.78 10.38 -6.31
C LEU A 37 -14.01 11.19 -7.37
N ASN A 38 -12.86 11.76 -6.98
CA ASN A 38 -12.02 12.54 -7.88
C ASN A 38 -10.69 11.82 -8.12
N PRO A 39 -10.49 11.16 -9.28
CA PRO A 39 -9.28 10.42 -9.60
C PRO A 39 -8.15 11.28 -10.18
N ASN A 40 -8.37 12.59 -10.36
CA ASN A 40 -7.38 13.46 -10.98
C ASN A 40 -6.21 13.74 -10.02
N PRO A 41 -5.00 13.98 -10.55
CA PRO A 41 -3.89 14.44 -9.72
C PRO A 41 -4.20 15.76 -9.00
N PRO A 42 -3.56 16.04 -7.86
CA PRO A 42 -3.50 17.39 -7.30
C PRO A 42 -3.13 18.43 -8.37
N SER A 43 -3.74 19.62 -8.31
CA SER A 43 -3.49 20.68 -9.29
C SER A 43 -2.11 21.34 -9.17
N THR A 44 -1.42 21.15 -8.05
CA THR A 44 -0.07 21.64 -7.78
C THR A 44 0.76 20.54 -7.12
N PRO A 45 2.10 20.54 -7.29
CA PRO A 45 2.96 19.58 -6.63
C PRO A 45 2.78 19.51 -5.10
N VAL A 46 2.74 18.30 -4.56
CA VAL A 46 2.56 18.00 -3.13
C VAL A 46 3.70 17.11 -2.65
N ARG A 47 4.30 17.44 -1.51
CA ARG A 47 5.36 16.62 -0.91
C ARG A 47 4.80 15.40 -0.20
N LEU A 48 5.37 14.25 -0.55
CA LEU A 48 5.08 12.96 0.03
C LEU A 48 6.37 12.36 0.58
N VAL A 49 6.29 11.72 1.74
CA VAL A 49 7.36 10.86 2.26
C VAL A 49 6.87 9.42 2.33
N PHE A 50 7.68 8.48 1.83
CA PHE A 50 7.43 7.06 1.98
C PHE A 50 8.39 6.45 3.01
N ILE A 51 7.86 6.02 4.16
CA ILE A 51 8.61 5.25 5.16
C ILE A 51 8.62 3.79 4.74
N HIS A 52 9.80 3.29 4.33
CA HIS A 52 9.90 1.95 3.80
C HIS A 52 11.31 1.37 3.90
N HIS A 53 11.38 0.06 3.64
CA HIS A 53 12.60 -0.71 3.35
C HIS A 53 12.40 -1.62 2.14
N SER A 54 13.51 -2.11 1.58
CA SER A 54 13.57 -3.29 0.71
C SER A 54 12.52 -3.22 -0.41
N THR A 55 11.40 -3.93 -0.29
CA THR A 55 10.27 -3.92 -1.25
C THR A 55 9.73 -2.53 -1.59
N GLY A 56 9.93 -1.52 -0.74
CA GLY A 56 9.52 -0.14 -1.03
C GLY A 56 10.48 0.56 -1.97
N GLU A 57 11.78 0.29 -1.82
CA GLU A 57 12.83 0.77 -2.71
C GLU A 57 12.64 0.16 -4.10
N ASP A 58 12.39 -1.16 -4.15
CA ASP A 58 12.07 -1.85 -5.41
C ASP A 58 10.78 -1.32 -6.03
N TRP A 59 9.75 -0.99 -5.23
CA TRP A 59 8.52 -0.43 -5.77
C TRP A 59 8.75 0.96 -6.37
N LEU A 60 9.49 1.83 -5.67
CA LEU A 60 9.86 3.15 -6.15
C LEU A 60 10.71 3.10 -7.43
N ASN A 61 11.67 2.19 -7.50
CA ASN A 61 12.70 2.15 -8.54
C ASN A 61 12.37 1.18 -9.69
N LEU A 62 12.03 -0.07 -9.38
CA LEU A 62 11.77 -1.13 -10.35
C LEU A 62 10.30 -1.21 -10.77
N GLY A 63 9.41 -0.82 -9.86
CA GLY A 63 7.97 -0.74 -10.06
C GLY A 63 7.48 0.53 -10.75
N GLY A 64 8.37 1.51 -10.96
CA GLY A 64 8.02 2.80 -11.55
C GLY A 64 7.14 3.69 -10.66
N LEU A 65 7.00 3.39 -9.35
CA LEU A 65 6.13 4.17 -8.48
C LEU A 65 6.57 5.64 -8.40
N ARG A 66 7.88 5.93 -8.32
CA ARG A 66 8.36 7.32 -8.23
C ARG A 66 7.98 8.12 -9.46
N GLU A 67 8.18 7.54 -10.65
CA GLU A 67 7.82 8.16 -11.92
C GLU A 67 6.31 8.45 -11.97
N ALA A 68 5.48 7.45 -11.67
CA ALA A 68 4.03 7.61 -11.68
C ALA A 68 3.52 8.63 -10.64
N LEU A 69 4.14 8.67 -9.45
CA LEU A 69 3.85 9.68 -8.42
C LEU A 69 4.21 11.09 -8.92
N ASN A 70 5.37 11.27 -9.55
CA ASN A 70 5.78 12.56 -10.09
C ASN A 70 4.87 13.03 -11.24
N GLU A 71 4.45 12.12 -12.13
CA GLU A 71 3.45 12.39 -13.17
C GLU A 71 2.09 12.83 -12.58
N ASN A 72 1.82 12.44 -11.33
CA ASN A 72 0.62 12.81 -10.57
C ASN A 72 0.89 13.93 -9.55
N ASN A 73 1.90 14.78 -9.79
CA ASN A 73 2.21 15.94 -8.93
C ASN A 73 2.56 15.57 -7.47
N TYR A 74 3.08 14.38 -7.20
CA TYR A 74 3.64 14.04 -5.91
C TYR A 74 5.16 14.08 -5.97
N TYR A 75 5.76 15.02 -5.23
CA TYR A 75 7.21 15.07 -5.05
C TYR A 75 7.59 14.08 -3.95
N VAL A 76 8.41 13.09 -4.30
CA VAL A 76 8.73 11.95 -3.44
C VAL A 76 9.99 12.22 -2.64
N THR A 77 9.86 12.11 -1.34
CA THR A 77 10.94 11.86 -0.40
C THR A 77 10.71 10.50 0.23
N GLU A 78 11.70 9.95 0.91
CA GLU A 78 11.58 8.63 1.51
C GLU A 78 12.44 8.48 2.76
N THR A 79 12.33 7.32 3.38
CA THR A 79 13.30 6.78 4.34
C THR A 79 13.82 5.44 3.79
N ASN A 80 14.95 4.96 4.30
CA ASN A 80 15.42 3.60 4.11
C ASN A 80 16.24 3.19 5.35
N TYR A 81 16.92 2.03 5.34
CA TYR A 81 17.60 1.43 6.50
C TYR A 81 18.45 2.41 7.32
N ASP A 82 19.24 3.25 6.66
CA ASP A 82 20.19 4.15 7.31
C ASP A 82 19.62 5.56 7.60
N TRP A 83 18.32 5.76 7.39
CA TRP A 83 17.72 7.08 7.46
C TRP A 83 17.31 7.47 8.89
N GLY A 84 17.56 8.73 9.22
CA GLY A 84 16.97 9.40 10.38
C GLY A 84 17.85 9.40 11.63
N PRO A 85 17.36 9.98 12.74
CA PRO A 85 18.04 9.96 14.03
C PRO A 85 18.15 8.52 14.58
N PRO A 86 19.08 8.26 15.53
CA PRO A 86 19.12 7.01 16.28
C PRO A 86 17.75 6.68 16.89
N ASP A 87 17.30 5.42 16.77
CA ASP A 87 16.12 4.99 17.51
C ASP A 87 16.49 4.88 18.99
N LEU A 88 15.81 5.66 19.83
CA LEU A 88 15.95 5.68 21.28
C LEU A 88 14.99 4.72 21.98
N ASP A 89 14.06 4.13 21.25
CA ASP A 89 13.09 3.13 21.75
C ASP A 89 13.62 1.70 21.60
N VAL A 90 14.64 1.49 20.76
CA VAL A 90 15.38 0.22 20.58
C VAL A 90 16.88 0.45 20.84
N ASN A 91 17.47 -0.31 21.76
CA ASN A 91 18.87 -0.12 22.16
C ASN A 91 19.84 -0.98 21.33
N ASP A 92 19.77 -0.87 20.02
CA ASP A 92 20.63 -1.59 19.06
C ASP A 92 21.65 -0.68 18.35
N GLY A 93 21.48 0.65 18.45
CA GLY A 93 22.35 1.66 17.86
C GLY A 93 22.00 2.02 16.41
N ASN A 94 20.95 1.44 15.84
CA ASN A 94 20.49 1.72 14.48
C ASN A 94 19.58 2.97 14.44
N PRO A 95 19.50 3.66 13.29
CA PRO A 95 18.58 4.78 13.14
C PRO A 95 17.12 4.31 13.09
N ILE A 96 16.18 5.22 13.33
CA ILE A 96 14.73 4.95 13.28
C ILE A 96 14.29 4.37 11.93
N GLY A 97 15.00 4.72 10.85
CA GLY A 97 14.86 4.13 9.53
C GLY A 97 14.83 2.61 9.62
N TYR A 98 15.80 1.99 10.30
CA TYR A 98 15.94 0.53 10.48
C TYR A 98 14.71 -0.17 11.12
N HIS A 99 13.87 0.58 11.82
CA HIS A 99 12.79 0.06 12.65
C HIS A 99 11.41 0.26 11.98
N THR A 100 11.11 -0.53 10.93
CA THR A 100 9.81 -0.49 10.22
C THR A 100 8.99 -1.78 10.31
N ASP A 101 9.39 -2.72 11.16
CA ASP A 101 8.55 -3.87 11.49
C ASP A 101 7.21 -3.40 12.10
N ILE A 102 6.17 -4.23 12.03
CA ILE A 102 4.80 -3.82 12.42
C ILE A 102 4.77 -3.24 13.84
N GLY A 103 5.46 -3.87 14.80
CA GLY A 103 5.52 -3.38 16.17
C GLY A 103 6.25 -2.03 16.33
N HIS A 104 7.16 -1.70 15.42
CA HIS A 104 7.90 -0.44 15.45
C HIS A 104 7.08 0.79 15.03
N TRP A 105 5.89 0.62 14.44
CA TRP A 105 5.00 1.77 14.24
C TRP A 105 4.65 2.49 15.55
N TYR A 106 4.75 1.78 16.67
CA TYR A 106 4.74 2.41 17.98
C TYR A 106 5.84 3.48 18.11
N ASN A 107 7.11 3.16 17.86
CA ASN A 107 8.25 4.11 17.99
C ASN A 107 8.00 5.38 17.16
N TRP A 108 7.57 5.19 15.91
CA TRP A 108 7.30 6.29 14.97
C TRP A 108 6.18 7.23 15.42
N PHE A 109 5.08 6.71 15.96
CA PHE A 109 3.84 7.50 16.09
C PHE A 109 3.28 7.62 17.50
N LEU A 110 3.64 6.72 18.41
CA LEU A 110 3.08 6.66 19.78
C LEU A 110 4.15 6.71 20.86
N GLY A 111 5.38 6.32 20.53
CA GLY A 111 6.51 6.21 21.44
C GLY A 111 6.90 7.53 22.11
N PRO A 112 7.64 7.46 23.23
CA PRO A 112 8.05 8.64 23.98
C PRO A 112 8.96 9.58 23.18
N HIS A 113 9.67 9.05 22.18
CA HIS A 113 10.59 9.81 21.33
C HIS A 113 10.02 10.16 19.95
N ARG A 114 8.74 9.86 19.68
CA ARG A 114 8.09 10.07 18.38
C ARG A 114 8.30 11.47 17.80
N ASP A 115 8.30 12.50 18.64
CA ASP A 115 8.36 13.90 18.18
C ASP A 115 9.73 14.19 17.51
N THR A 116 10.80 13.54 17.96
CA THR A 116 12.14 13.59 17.33
C THR A 116 12.09 13.00 15.91
N TYR A 117 11.47 11.84 15.77
CA TYR A 117 11.42 11.10 14.51
C TYR A 117 10.51 11.80 13.50
N LEU A 118 9.34 12.24 13.95
CA LEU A 118 8.34 12.91 13.12
C LEU A 118 8.82 14.30 12.67
N GLN A 119 9.54 15.03 13.52
CA GLN A 119 10.16 16.29 13.10
C GLN A 119 11.17 16.05 11.97
N ALA A 120 12.04 15.05 12.09
CA ALA A 120 13.00 14.69 11.04
C ALA A 120 12.28 14.26 9.75
N LEU A 121 11.21 13.47 9.88
CA LEU A 121 10.42 12.94 8.78
C LEU A 121 9.70 14.07 8.00
N TYR A 122 9.03 14.98 8.70
CA TYR A 122 8.27 16.06 8.06
C TYR A 122 9.17 17.04 7.32
N THR A 123 10.40 17.27 7.77
CA THR A 123 11.34 18.17 7.10
C THR A 123 12.33 17.47 6.16
N SER A 124 12.21 16.15 5.99
CA SER A 124 13.13 15.37 5.16
C SER A 124 13.04 15.77 3.69
N SER A 125 14.20 15.91 3.05
CA SER A 125 14.37 15.93 1.59
C SER A 125 15.19 14.73 1.09
N TYR A 126 15.36 13.71 1.93
CA TYR A 126 16.10 12.51 1.56
C TYR A 126 15.35 11.73 0.47
N THR A 127 16.10 11.28 -0.54
CA THR A 127 15.64 10.32 -1.54
C THR A 127 16.82 9.54 -2.12
N THR A 128 16.57 8.31 -2.54
CA THR A 128 17.54 7.42 -3.20
C THR A 128 17.51 7.55 -4.73
N GLY A 129 16.47 8.18 -5.28
CA GLY A 129 16.27 8.37 -6.71
C GLY A 129 15.87 9.81 -7.05
N GLU A 130 16.02 10.18 -8.31
CA GLU A 130 15.72 11.54 -8.76
C GLU A 130 14.21 11.73 -9.00
N ASN A 131 13.68 12.87 -8.56
CA ASN A 131 12.33 13.30 -8.95
C ASN A 131 12.36 13.96 -10.33
N SER A 132 11.34 13.70 -11.16
CA SER A 132 11.18 14.34 -12.47
C SER A 132 10.48 15.71 -12.41
N ILE A 133 9.97 16.09 -11.24
CA ILE A 133 9.35 17.40 -10.96
C ILE A 133 10.18 18.18 -9.93
N PRO A 134 10.17 19.52 -9.96
CA PRO A 134 10.91 20.32 -9.00
C PRO A 134 10.31 20.19 -7.60
N ASP A 135 11.17 20.27 -6.58
CA ASP A 135 10.77 20.32 -5.18
C ASP A 135 9.89 21.57 -4.93
N PRO A 136 8.62 21.43 -4.53
CA PRO A 136 7.75 22.57 -4.22
C PRO A 136 8.10 23.26 -2.89
N GLY A 137 9.03 22.71 -2.11
CA GLY A 137 9.41 23.20 -0.79
C GLY A 137 8.38 22.87 0.31
N GLY A 138 8.70 23.23 1.55
CA GLY A 138 7.87 22.96 2.72
C GLY A 138 8.04 21.54 3.28
N GLU A 139 7.12 21.14 4.15
CA GLU A 139 7.13 19.82 4.80
C GLU A 139 6.50 18.75 3.92
N ASN A 140 6.85 17.49 4.19
CA ASN A 140 6.07 16.34 3.75
C ASN A 140 4.69 16.38 4.41
N VAL A 141 3.64 16.39 3.58
CA VAL A 141 2.23 16.48 4.04
C VAL A 141 1.45 15.19 3.80
N ILE A 142 1.97 14.31 2.93
CA ILE A 142 1.49 12.93 2.78
C ILE A 142 2.55 11.99 3.34
N ILE A 143 2.15 11.14 4.27
CA ILE A 143 2.99 10.17 4.96
C ILE A 143 2.52 8.78 4.55
N MET A 144 3.22 8.18 3.58
CA MET A 144 3.05 6.78 3.23
C MET A 144 3.96 5.94 4.11
N PHE A 145 3.49 4.79 4.59
CA PHE A 145 4.32 3.90 5.41
C PHE A 145 3.93 2.44 5.20
N LYS A 146 4.93 1.55 5.32
CA LYS A 146 4.73 0.11 5.18
C LYS A 146 5.74 -0.70 5.99
N SER A 147 5.32 -1.88 6.43
CA SER A 147 6.25 -2.91 6.92
C SER A 147 6.68 -3.84 5.79
N CYS A 148 7.82 -4.51 5.95
CA CYS A 148 8.32 -5.47 4.97
C CYS A 148 7.71 -6.87 5.18
N PHE A 149 7.90 -7.77 4.22
CA PHE A 149 7.33 -9.12 4.28
C PHE A 149 7.76 -9.86 5.55
N SER A 150 8.98 -9.64 6.06
CA SER A 150 9.54 -10.27 7.27
C SER A 150 8.63 -10.10 8.49
N SER A 151 8.04 -8.92 8.67
CA SER A 151 7.12 -8.62 9.78
C SER A 151 5.82 -9.42 9.70
N GLY A 152 5.51 -9.98 8.52
CA GLY A 152 4.32 -10.77 8.24
C GLY A 152 4.55 -12.29 8.18
N GLN A 153 5.79 -12.76 8.37
CA GLN A 153 6.11 -14.19 8.28
C GLN A 153 5.85 -14.96 9.57
N VAL A 154 5.56 -14.27 10.66
CA VAL A 154 5.21 -14.84 11.96
C VAL A 154 3.99 -14.11 12.51
N ILE A 155 2.81 -14.70 12.36
CA ILE A 155 1.55 -14.13 12.86
C ILE A 155 0.71 -15.25 13.49
N TYR A 156 0.66 -15.27 14.81
CA TYR A 156 -0.09 -16.25 15.58
C TYR A 156 -1.53 -15.80 15.88
N GLY A 157 -2.32 -16.69 16.47
CA GLY A 157 -3.75 -16.48 16.72
C GLY A 157 -4.62 -16.94 15.55
N ASN A 158 -5.86 -16.46 15.52
CA ASN A 158 -6.84 -16.81 14.49
C ASN A 158 -7.17 -15.60 13.60
N PRO A 159 -7.52 -15.82 12.32
CA PRO A 159 -7.89 -14.75 11.38
C PRO A 159 -8.96 -13.77 11.91
N ASP A 160 -9.93 -14.33 12.64
CA ASP A 160 -11.09 -13.61 13.16
C ASP A 160 -10.85 -12.97 14.53
N ASP A 161 -9.66 -13.10 15.12
CA ASP A 161 -9.37 -12.49 16.41
C ASP A 161 -9.60 -10.96 16.33
N PRO A 162 -10.35 -10.36 17.27
CA PRO A 162 -10.59 -8.92 17.29
C PRO A 162 -9.31 -8.16 17.65
N PRO A 163 -9.23 -6.84 17.40
CA PRO A 163 -8.13 -6.04 17.92
C PRO A 163 -8.06 -6.14 19.45
N LEU A 164 -6.84 -6.27 19.99
CA LEU A 164 -6.57 -6.23 21.44
C LEU A 164 -7.30 -5.04 22.05
N PRO A 165 -8.15 -5.18 23.08
CA PRO A 165 -9.03 -4.10 23.57
C PRO A 165 -8.31 -2.78 23.83
N LYS A 166 -8.96 -1.66 23.47
CA LYS A 166 -8.36 -0.33 23.64
C LYS A 166 -8.09 -0.04 25.11
N GLY A 167 -6.88 0.44 25.41
CA GLY A 167 -6.41 0.75 26.76
C GLY A 167 -5.67 -0.40 27.45
N GLU A 168 -5.65 -1.60 26.87
CA GLU A 168 -4.75 -2.66 27.32
C GLU A 168 -3.32 -2.40 26.81
N PRO A 169 -2.28 -2.61 27.64
CA PRO A 169 -0.89 -2.52 27.18
C PRO A 169 -0.64 -3.55 26.09
N ASN A 170 -0.38 -3.09 24.87
CA ASN A 170 -0.11 -3.99 23.77
C ASN A 170 1.34 -4.47 23.83
N PRO A 171 1.61 -5.77 24.01
CA PRO A 171 2.97 -6.26 24.18
C PRO A 171 3.81 -6.17 22.88
N LEU A 172 3.16 -5.89 21.74
CA LEU A 172 3.83 -5.68 20.45
C LEU A 172 4.47 -4.29 20.32
N TRP A 173 4.16 -3.34 21.20
CA TRP A 173 4.67 -1.97 21.10
C TRP A 173 6.21 -1.92 21.13
N GLY A 174 6.79 -1.40 20.04
CA GLY A 174 8.22 -1.23 19.87
C GLY A 174 8.98 -2.55 19.76
N LYS A 175 8.33 -3.61 19.28
CA LYS A 175 8.94 -4.94 19.07
C LYS A 175 8.99 -5.28 17.59
N GLY A 176 10.18 -5.37 17.03
CA GLY A 176 10.45 -6.06 15.78
C GLY A 176 10.43 -7.58 15.97
N VAL A 177 10.35 -8.31 14.87
CA VAL A 177 10.35 -9.77 14.93
C VAL A 177 11.71 -10.31 15.41
N CYS A 178 12.79 -9.69 14.94
CA CYS A 178 14.17 -10.14 15.17
C CYS A 178 15.09 -9.01 15.68
N ASP A 179 14.62 -8.18 16.61
CA ASP A 179 15.47 -7.19 17.29
C ASP A 179 16.59 -7.83 18.12
N ASP A 180 16.46 -9.12 18.42
CA ASP A 180 17.46 -9.94 19.08
C ASP A 180 17.77 -11.21 18.26
N PRO A 181 18.95 -11.84 18.46
CA PRO A 181 19.35 -13.02 17.69
C PRO A 181 18.46 -14.26 17.89
N GLN A 182 17.57 -14.29 18.88
CA GLN A 182 16.61 -15.37 19.10
C GLN A 182 15.26 -15.08 18.43
N CYS A 183 15.09 -13.91 17.80
CA CYS A 183 13.81 -13.43 17.28
C CYS A 183 12.68 -13.53 18.31
N SER A 184 13.00 -13.15 19.56
CA SER A 184 12.06 -13.30 20.67
C SER A 184 10.79 -12.47 20.48
N GLY A 185 10.87 -11.36 19.73
CA GLY A 185 9.72 -10.51 19.42
C GLY A 185 8.59 -11.22 18.67
N SER A 186 8.89 -12.30 17.94
CA SER A 186 7.90 -13.09 17.18
C SER A 186 6.71 -13.56 18.02
N GLU A 187 6.90 -13.82 19.32
CA GLU A 187 5.83 -14.26 20.23
C GLU A 187 4.70 -13.22 20.41
N TYR A 188 5.00 -11.93 20.19
CA TYR A 188 4.04 -10.83 20.33
C TYR A 188 3.26 -10.55 19.05
N TYR A 189 3.66 -11.12 17.92
CA TYR A 189 3.00 -10.94 16.63
C TYR A 189 1.77 -11.85 16.55
N THR A 190 0.65 -11.36 17.07
CA THR A 190 -0.66 -12.01 16.96
C THR A 190 -1.63 -11.15 16.17
N VAL A 191 -2.64 -11.77 15.55
CA VAL A 191 -3.71 -11.05 14.83
C VAL A 191 -4.34 -9.96 15.71
N SER A 192 -4.62 -10.28 16.98
CA SER A 192 -5.19 -9.33 17.94
C SER A 192 -4.26 -8.15 18.26
N ASN A 193 -2.98 -8.42 18.57
CA ASN A 193 -2.02 -7.36 18.90
C ASN A 193 -1.74 -6.44 17.71
N ILE A 194 -1.64 -6.98 16.50
CA ILE A 194 -1.39 -6.19 15.29
C ILE A 194 -2.58 -5.27 15.00
N LYS A 195 -3.82 -5.81 14.98
CA LYS A 195 -5.03 -4.99 14.78
C LYS A 195 -5.17 -3.93 15.89
N GLY A 196 -4.83 -4.28 17.13
CA GLY A 196 -4.81 -3.36 18.27
C GLY A 196 -3.82 -2.20 18.09
N LEU A 197 -2.58 -2.49 17.68
CA LEU A 197 -1.58 -1.46 17.40
C LEU A 197 -2.05 -0.51 16.30
N TYR A 198 -2.50 -1.02 15.16
CA TYR A 198 -3.00 -0.16 14.08
C TYR A 198 -4.15 0.74 14.54
N ARG A 199 -5.13 0.20 15.31
CA ARG A 199 -6.18 1.04 15.91
C ARG A 199 -5.58 2.15 16.77
N ASP A 200 -4.58 1.85 17.59
CA ASP A 200 -3.99 2.84 18.51
C ASP A 200 -3.22 3.94 17.76
N LEU A 201 -2.63 3.66 16.59
CA LEU A 201 -1.99 4.69 15.75
C LEU A 201 -2.96 5.84 15.38
N LEU A 202 -4.26 5.55 15.28
CA LEU A 202 -5.28 6.54 14.95
C LEU A 202 -5.35 7.69 15.96
N ASP A 203 -4.97 7.44 17.22
CA ASP A 203 -4.94 8.49 18.25
C ASP A 203 -3.92 9.58 17.89
N TYR A 204 -2.77 9.22 17.34
CA TYR A 204 -1.81 10.20 16.82
C TYR A 204 -2.33 10.87 15.55
N PHE A 205 -2.81 10.09 14.58
CA PHE A 205 -3.26 10.63 13.29
C PHE A 205 -4.41 11.64 13.44
N ALA A 206 -5.30 11.46 14.43
CA ALA A 206 -6.35 12.40 14.78
C ALA A 206 -5.83 13.80 15.19
N THR A 207 -4.61 13.88 15.71
CA THR A 207 -3.97 15.15 16.11
C THR A 207 -3.32 15.90 14.93
N ARG A 208 -3.19 15.25 13.76
CA ARG A 208 -2.46 15.76 12.59
C ARG A 208 -3.34 15.79 11.35
N GLN A 209 -4.50 16.45 11.43
CA GLN A 209 -5.40 16.62 10.27
C GLN A 209 -4.78 17.48 9.15
N ASP A 210 -3.69 18.20 9.46
CA ASP A 210 -2.84 18.88 8.48
C ASP A 210 -1.93 17.93 7.67
N LYS A 211 -1.92 16.63 8.01
CA LYS A 211 -1.19 15.57 7.31
C LYS A 211 -2.16 14.48 6.86
N MET A 212 -1.86 13.84 5.73
CA MET A 212 -2.54 12.63 5.28
C MET A 212 -1.64 11.42 5.52
N PHE A 213 -2.17 10.38 6.15
CA PHE A 213 -1.46 9.12 6.40
C PHE A 213 -2.00 8.03 5.49
N VAL A 214 -1.11 7.28 4.85
CA VAL A 214 -1.48 6.19 3.93
C VAL A 214 -0.73 4.94 4.35
N LEU A 215 -1.46 3.97 4.88
CA LEU A 215 -0.93 2.65 5.16
C LEU A 215 -0.90 1.84 3.86
N ILE A 216 0.29 1.37 3.50
CA ILE A 216 0.47 0.33 2.48
C ILE A 216 0.60 -0.99 3.24
N THR A 217 -0.31 -1.93 3.01
CA THR A 217 -0.32 -3.20 3.76
C THR A 217 0.96 -4.01 3.55
N THR A 218 1.36 -4.76 4.56
CA THR A 218 2.54 -5.64 4.52
C THR A 218 2.42 -6.64 3.36
N PRO A 219 3.40 -6.75 2.45
CA PRO A 219 3.31 -7.61 1.27
C PRO A 219 3.27 -9.12 1.60
N PRO A 220 2.78 -9.97 0.67
CA PRO A 220 2.74 -11.41 0.88
C PRO A 220 4.14 -12.03 0.77
N SER A 221 4.30 -13.23 1.35
CA SER A 221 5.49 -14.06 1.15
C SER A 221 5.20 -15.21 0.19
N VAL A 222 6.24 -15.84 -0.35
CA VAL A 222 6.12 -17.09 -1.11
C VAL A 222 5.83 -18.28 -0.19
N ASP A 223 5.18 -19.29 -0.74
CA ASP A 223 4.71 -20.50 -0.05
C ASP A 223 5.82 -21.39 0.52
N VAL A 224 7.06 -21.24 0.05
CA VAL A 224 8.21 -21.98 0.58
C VAL A 224 8.72 -21.45 1.91
N TYR A 225 8.40 -20.21 2.30
CA TYR A 225 8.91 -19.59 3.53
C TYR A 225 7.88 -19.51 4.66
N ILE A 226 6.59 -19.57 4.35
CA ILE A 226 5.52 -19.44 5.34
C ILE A 226 4.44 -20.49 5.14
N SER A 227 3.80 -20.91 6.23
CA SER A 227 2.68 -21.85 6.15
C SER A 227 1.40 -21.15 5.65
N PRO A 228 0.45 -21.89 5.06
CA PRO A 228 -0.85 -21.33 4.66
C PRO A 228 -1.61 -20.64 5.80
N GLU A 229 -1.47 -21.13 7.04
CA GLU A 229 -2.12 -20.56 8.21
C GLU A 229 -1.59 -19.15 8.53
N LEU A 230 -0.27 -18.95 8.46
CA LEU A 230 0.34 -17.64 8.68
C LEU A 230 0.00 -16.67 7.53
N ALA A 231 -0.02 -17.16 6.29
CA ALA A 231 -0.46 -16.39 5.13
C ALA A 231 -1.92 -15.91 5.28
N ALA A 232 -2.83 -16.81 5.69
CA ALA A 232 -4.23 -16.49 5.93
C ALA A 232 -4.43 -15.49 7.07
N ASN A 233 -3.61 -15.55 8.13
CA ASN A 233 -3.63 -14.56 9.20
C ASN A 233 -3.25 -13.16 8.70
N LEU A 234 -2.22 -13.05 7.87
CA LEU A 234 -1.83 -11.76 7.27
C LEU A 234 -2.91 -11.22 6.33
N ARG A 235 -3.49 -12.09 5.47
CA ARG A 235 -4.66 -11.76 4.65
C ARG A 235 -5.79 -11.16 5.48
N ALA A 236 -6.11 -11.79 6.61
CA ALA A 236 -7.22 -11.38 7.47
C ALA A 236 -6.96 -10.02 8.15
N ILE A 237 -5.72 -9.76 8.59
CA ILE A 237 -5.32 -8.44 9.10
C ILE A 237 -5.48 -7.37 8.02
N ASN A 238 -4.95 -7.61 6.82
CA ASN A 238 -4.99 -6.65 5.72
C ASN A 238 -6.42 -6.38 5.25
N THR A 239 -7.26 -7.43 5.18
CA THR A 239 -8.68 -7.29 4.90
C THR A 239 -9.36 -6.46 6.00
N TRP A 240 -9.10 -6.73 7.28
CA TRP A 240 -9.64 -5.91 8.37
C TRP A 240 -9.21 -4.44 8.24
N LEU A 241 -7.96 -4.17 7.86
CA LEU A 241 -7.45 -2.81 7.63
C LEU A 241 -8.25 -2.09 6.53
N VAL A 242 -8.55 -2.79 5.43
CA VAL A 242 -9.31 -2.27 4.28
C VAL A 242 -10.77 -1.95 4.62
N TYR A 243 -11.43 -2.81 5.39
CA TYR A 243 -12.89 -2.71 5.61
C TYR A 243 -13.26 -2.02 6.92
N HIS A 244 -12.45 -2.14 7.98
CA HIS A 244 -12.93 -1.88 9.33
C HIS A 244 -12.07 -0.93 10.15
N TRP A 245 -10.80 -0.71 9.79
CA TRP A 245 -9.88 0.07 10.62
C TRP A 245 -10.37 1.49 10.93
N LEU A 246 -11.06 2.13 9.98
CA LEU A 246 -11.47 3.53 10.06
C LEU A 246 -12.99 3.70 10.24
N GLU A 247 -13.72 2.66 10.66
CA GLU A 247 -15.19 2.73 10.85
C GLU A 247 -15.59 3.79 11.88
N ASP A 248 -14.87 3.88 13.00
CA ASP A 248 -15.11 4.86 14.06
C ASP A 248 -14.17 6.08 13.98
N TYR A 249 -13.33 6.18 12.94
CA TYR A 249 -12.38 7.28 12.79
C TYR A 249 -13.08 8.51 12.18
N PRO A 250 -13.13 9.66 12.88
CA PRO A 250 -14.02 10.76 12.51
C PRO A 250 -13.46 11.70 11.43
N TYR A 251 -12.21 11.50 11.00
CA TYR A 251 -11.52 12.39 10.06
C TYR A 251 -11.22 11.70 8.73
N ASN A 252 -10.86 12.49 7.73
CA ASN A 252 -10.62 12.03 6.36
C ASN A 252 -9.14 12.11 5.98
N ASN A 253 -8.24 11.87 6.93
CA ASN A 253 -6.79 12.01 6.74
C ASN A 253 -6.00 10.71 6.94
N VAL A 254 -6.69 9.55 6.92
CA VAL A 254 -6.06 8.22 6.99
C VAL A 254 -6.68 7.33 5.93
N PHE A 255 -5.85 6.57 5.20
CA PHE A 255 -6.28 5.69 4.12
C PHE A 255 -5.43 4.41 4.07
N VAL A 256 -5.98 3.36 3.46
CA VAL A 256 -5.29 2.06 3.27
C VAL A 256 -5.23 1.72 1.79
N PHE A 257 -4.08 1.22 1.34
CA PHE A 257 -3.94 0.49 0.08
C PHE A 257 -3.51 -0.95 0.37
N ASP A 258 -4.26 -1.90 -0.19
CA ASP A 258 -4.03 -3.34 0.06
C ASP A 258 -3.00 -3.90 -0.94
N TYR A 259 -1.76 -3.47 -0.76
CA TYR A 259 -0.62 -3.95 -1.50
C TYR A 259 -0.46 -5.47 -1.43
N TYR A 260 -0.84 -6.06 -0.29
CA TYR A 260 -0.87 -7.51 -0.14
C TYR A 260 -1.80 -8.16 -1.15
N ASN A 261 -3.08 -7.76 -1.16
CA ASN A 261 -4.08 -8.35 -2.04
C ASN A 261 -3.71 -8.25 -3.52
N VAL A 262 -3.22 -7.08 -3.94
CA VAL A 262 -2.81 -6.81 -5.32
C VAL A 262 -1.71 -7.79 -5.78
N LEU A 263 -0.83 -8.21 -4.88
CA LEU A 263 0.31 -9.07 -5.17
C LEU A 263 0.05 -10.58 -5.06
N THR A 264 -1.17 -11.01 -4.72
CA THR A 264 -1.49 -12.46 -4.63
C THR A 264 -2.23 -13.03 -5.85
N SER A 265 -2.23 -12.32 -6.98
CA SER A 265 -2.80 -12.82 -8.24
C SER A 265 -2.03 -12.26 -9.44
N ASN A 266 -1.96 -13.05 -10.51
CA ASN A 266 -1.27 -12.70 -11.75
C ASN A 266 -2.04 -13.23 -12.97
N GLY A 267 -1.56 -12.90 -14.17
CA GLY A 267 -2.17 -13.29 -15.44
C GLY A 267 -1.90 -14.74 -15.87
N GLY A 268 -1.55 -15.63 -14.93
CA GLY A 268 -1.28 -17.05 -15.16
C GLY A 268 0.16 -17.47 -14.91
N ASP A 269 1.10 -16.53 -14.86
CA ASP A 269 2.49 -16.76 -14.46
C ASP A 269 3.10 -15.50 -13.79
N PRO A 270 4.20 -15.63 -13.03
CA PRO A 270 4.80 -14.50 -12.29
C PRO A 270 5.27 -13.31 -13.15
N ASN A 271 5.41 -13.43 -14.46
CA ASN A 271 5.85 -12.34 -15.34
C ASN A 271 4.71 -11.75 -16.16
N THR A 272 3.48 -12.20 -15.95
CA THR A 272 2.29 -11.69 -16.65
C THR A 272 1.37 -11.03 -15.63
N SER A 273 1.11 -9.72 -15.79
CA SER A 273 0.19 -8.99 -14.94
C SER A 273 -1.27 -9.27 -15.32
N ASP A 274 -2.16 -9.32 -14.34
CA ASP A 274 -3.61 -9.29 -14.48
C ASP A 274 -4.20 -7.88 -14.29
N VAL A 275 -3.36 -6.83 -14.32
CA VAL A 275 -3.86 -5.44 -14.40
C VAL A 275 -4.78 -5.28 -15.61
N GLY A 276 -5.88 -4.54 -15.45
CA GLY A 276 -6.86 -4.44 -16.53
C GLY A 276 -7.81 -5.65 -16.67
N SER A 277 -7.67 -6.69 -15.85
CA SER A 277 -8.55 -7.87 -15.88
C SER A 277 -9.77 -7.70 -14.98
N GLU A 278 -10.92 -8.26 -15.35
CA GLU A 278 -12.09 -8.36 -14.44
C GLU A 278 -11.87 -9.42 -13.34
N SER A 279 -11.10 -10.47 -13.64
CA SER A 279 -10.69 -11.49 -12.67
C SER A 279 -9.32 -11.22 -12.10
N GLY A 280 -9.07 -11.70 -10.89
CA GLY A 280 -7.81 -11.47 -10.18
C GLY A 280 -8.08 -10.93 -8.79
N ASN A 281 -7.02 -10.53 -8.12
CA ASN A 281 -7.06 -9.82 -6.85
C ASN A 281 -6.62 -8.38 -7.09
N HIS A 282 -7.46 -7.44 -6.68
CA HIS A 282 -7.29 -6.02 -7.01
C HIS A 282 -7.68 -5.14 -5.84
N HIS A 283 -6.99 -4.01 -5.70
CA HIS A 283 -7.47 -2.88 -4.94
C HIS A 283 -7.27 -1.65 -5.82
N ARG A 284 -8.32 -1.24 -6.52
CA ARG A 284 -8.18 -0.32 -7.65
C ARG A 284 -9.39 0.60 -7.81
N TYR A 285 -9.24 1.62 -8.64
CA TYR A 285 -10.36 2.38 -9.17
C TYR A 285 -10.78 1.80 -10.52
N TRP A 286 -12.05 1.41 -10.65
CA TRP A 286 -12.58 0.77 -11.85
C TRP A 286 -14.06 1.11 -12.05
N ASN A 287 -14.45 1.48 -13.27
CA ASN A 287 -15.83 1.85 -13.62
C ASN A 287 -16.47 2.87 -12.66
N GLY A 288 -15.70 3.89 -12.26
CA GLY A 288 -16.21 4.98 -11.43
C GLY A 288 -16.20 4.71 -9.93
N GLN A 289 -15.74 3.54 -9.47
CA GLN A 289 -15.79 3.11 -8.08
C GLN A 289 -14.44 2.57 -7.60
N VAL A 290 -14.17 2.68 -6.30
CA VAL A 290 -13.10 1.89 -5.67
C VAL A 290 -13.60 0.46 -5.52
N GLN A 291 -12.76 -0.50 -5.89
CA GLN A 291 -13.01 -1.93 -5.78
C GLN A 291 -11.92 -2.57 -4.94
N HIS A 292 -12.32 -3.44 -4.02
CA HIS A 292 -11.44 -4.41 -3.38
C HIS A 292 -11.94 -5.81 -3.73
N VAL A 293 -11.17 -6.53 -4.53
CA VAL A 293 -11.54 -7.81 -5.14
C VAL A 293 -10.57 -8.90 -4.67
N ILE A 294 -11.11 -9.99 -4.15
CA ILE A 294 -10.38 -11.25 -3.90
C ILE A 294 -11.01 -12.30 -4.83
N GLY A 295 -10.62 -12.30 -6.10
CA GLY A 295 -11.16 -13.20 -7.13
C GLY A 295 -10.39 -14.51 -7.27
N VAL A 296 -9.16 -14.58 -6.75
CA VAL A 296 -8.30 -15.77 -6.72
C VAL A 296 -8.01 -16.12 -5.25
N SER A 297 -8.32 -17.36 -4.88
CA SER A 297 -8.01 -17.90 -3.55
C SER A 297 -6.52 -18.24 -3.47
N ASN A 298 -5.70 -17.21 -3.22
CA ASN A 298 -4.27 -17.31 -3.01
C ASN A 298 -3.81 -16.24 -2.01
N ASP A 299 -3.07 -16.67 -1.00
CA ASP A 299 -2.52 -15.82 0.07
C ASP A 299 -0.99 -15.70 -0.01
N PHE A 300 -0.39 -16.22 -1.08
CA PHE A 300 1.05 -16.15 -1.31
C PHE A 300 1.40 -15.15 -2.42
N LEU A 301 2.65 -14.71 -2.42
CA LEU A 301 3.20 -13.81 -3.43
C LEU A 301 3.11 -14.45 -4.82
N ALA A 302 2.32 -13.85 -5.71
CA ALA A 302 2.16 -14.31 -7.09
C ALA A 302 3.27 -13.82 -8.03
N TYR A 303 4.09 -12.88 -7.57
CA TYR A 303 5.16 -12.24 -8.35
C TYR A 303 6.53 -12.41 -7.68
N PRO A 304 7.01 -13.61 -7.33
CA PRO A 304 8.32 -13.73 -6.72
C PRO A 304 9.41 -13.22 -7.64
N SER A 305 10.36 -12.50 -7.07
CA SER A 305 11.70 -12.40 -7.64
C SER A 305 12.47 -13.69 -7.35
N PHE A 306 13.67 -13.83 -7.91
CA PHE A 306 14.49 -15.02 -7.71
C PHE A 306 15.93 -14.64 -7.37
N SER A 307 16.47 -15.29 -6.34
CA SER A 307 17.86 -15.16 -5.92
C SER A 307 18.51 -16.55 -5.89
N ASP A 308 19.63 -16.71 -6.59
CA ASP A 308 20.34 -18.00 -6.73
C ASP A 308 19.45 -19.18 -7.16
N GLY A 309 18.45 -18.90 -7.99
CA GLY A 309 17.50 -19.88 -8.50
C GLY A 309 16.41 -20.29 -7.51
N GLN A 310 16.36 -19.68 -6.33
CA GLN A 310 15.30 -19.84 -5.34
C GLN A 310 14.34 -18.65 -5.40
N PRO A 311 13.04 -18.88 -5.17
CA PRO A 311 12.08 -17.78 -5.07
C PRO A 311 12.40 -16.92 -3.85
N ASP A 312 12.24 -15.62 -4.01
CA ASP A 312 12.48 -14.61 -2.98
C ASP A 312 11.20 -13.81 -2.72
N ASN A 313 11.03 -13.30 -1.49
CA ASN A 313 9.82 -12.59 -1.07
C ASN A 313 9.69 -11.16 -1.61
N HIS A 314 10.72 -10.63 -2.28
CA HIS A 314 10.59 -9.39 -3.01
C HIS A 314 9.73 -9.62 -4.25
N PRO A 315 8.66 -8.82 -4.46
CA PRO A 315 7.94 -8.85 -5.72
C PRO A 315 8.89 -8.53 -6.88
N ASN A 316 8.68 -9.18 -8.01
CA ASN A 316 9.40 -8.84 -9.23
C ASN A 316 8.85 -7.52 -9.83
N PRO A 317 9.54 -6.94 -10.82
CA PRO A 317 9.11 -5.67 -11.41
C PRO A 317 7.70 -5.69 -12.03
N VAL A 318 7.17 -6.84 -12.45
CA VAL A 318 5.80 -6.94 -13.00
C VAL A 318 4.77 -6.76 -11.89
N GLY A 319 4.95 -7.44 -10.75
CA GLY A 319 4.08 -7.28 -9.59
C GLY A 319 4.11 -5.85 -9.03
N HIS A 320 5.31 -5.26 -8.94
CA HIS A 320 5.44 -3.87 -8.52
C HIS A 320 4.74 -2.89 -9.48
N ARG A 321 4.86 -3.08 -10.80
CA ARG A 321 4.15 -2.25 -11.77
C ARG A 321 2.63 -2.38 -11.66
N LYS A 322 2.10 -3.60 -11.48
CA LYS A 322 0.67 -3.79 -11.19
C LYS A 322 0.23 -2.95 -9.99
N ALA A 323 0.98 -3.01 -8.90
CA ALA A 323 0.67 -2.22 -7.72
C ALA A 323 0.74 -0.71 -7.97
N THR A 324 1.71 -0.22 -8.73
CA THR A 324 1.79 1.20 -9.14
C THR A 324 0.53 1.63 -9.90
N GLU A 325 0.14 0.85 -10.92
CA GLU A 325 -1.01 1.16 -11.78
C GLU A 325 -2.33 1.20 -11.00
N GLU A 326 -2.50 0.31 -10.02
CA GLU A 326 -3.70 0.29 -9.18
C GLU A 326 -3.69 1.34 -8.06
N PHE A 327 -2.51 1.68 -7.51
CA PHE A 327 -2.37 2.57 -6.36
C PHE A 327 -2.55 4.04 -6.68
N VAL A 328 -1.91 4.56 -7.73
CA VAL A 328 -1.75 6.02 -7.91
C VAL A 328 -3.11 6.73 -8.06
N THR A 329 -4.05 6.11 -8.77
CA THR A 329 -5.42 6.66 -8.89
C THR A 329 -6.14 6.68 -7.54
N LEU A 330 -5.92 5.69 -6.68
CA LEU A 330 -6.50 5.66 -5.34
C LEU A 330 -5.88 6.72 -4.43
N LEU A 331 -4.58 7.01 -4.58
CA LEU A 331 -3.92 8.09 -3.84
C LEU A 331 -4.51 9.46 -4.20
N ASN A 332 -4.80 9.70 -5.49
CA ASN A 332 -5.50 10.91 -5.94
C ASN A 332 -6.88 11.06 -5.27
N ILE A 333 -7.67 9.98 -5.24
CA ILE A 333 -8.98 9.95 -4.60
C ILE A 333 -8.86 10.24 -3.10
N ALA A 334 -7.92 9.59 -2.43
CA ALA A 334 -7.64 9.82 -1.01
C ALA A 334 -7.26 11.29 -0.73
N TYR A 335 -6.39 11.86 -1.56
CA TYR A 335 -6.00 13.27 -1.47
C TYR A 335 -7.21 14.21 -1.57
N HIS A 336 -8.09 13.99 -2.55
CA HIS A 336 -9.26 14.85 -2.74
C HIS A 336 -10.32 14.68 -1.66
N CYS A 337 -10.52 13.47 -1.13
CA CYS A 337 -11.32 13.25 0.08
C CYS A 337 -10.74 14.01 1.29
N TRP A 338 -9.41 13.97 1.48
CA TRP A 338 -8.74 14.68 2.57
C TRP A 338 -8.85 16.21 2.43
N LYS A 339 -8.72 16.74 1.22
CA LYS A 339 -8.92 18.17 0.95
C LYS A 339 -10.38 18.62 0.99
N GLY A 340 -11.32 17.68 0.98
CA GLY A 340 -12.76 17.95 0.98
C GLY A 340 -13.29 18.44 -0.36
N ASP A 341 -12.54 18.24 -1.45
CA ASP A 341 -12.92 18.59 -2.82
C ASP A 341 -13.23 17.35 -3.69
N GLY A 342 -13.30 16.16 -3.09
CA GLY A 342 -13.81 14.93 -3.69
C GLY A 342 -14.51 14.02 -2.67
N GLY A 343 -15.23 13.03 -3.18
CA GLY A 343 -15.88 11.99 -2.37
C GLY A 343 -14.88 11.12 -1.61
N CYS A 344 -15.32 10.59 -0.48
CA CYS A 344 -14.48 9.71 0.35
C CYS A 344 -14.67 8.23 -0.02
N PRO A 345 -13.59 7.51 -0.36
CA PRO A 345 -13.69 6.16 -0.87
C PRO A 345 -14.08 5.16 0.21
N LEU A 346 -14.90 4.19 -0.19
CA LEU A 346 -15.03 2.92 0.51
C LEU A 346 -13.85 2.01 0.15
N TYR A 347 -13.65 0.98 0.95
CA TYR A 347 -12.59 -0.03 0.84
C TYR A 347 -11.17 0.53 0.96
N MET A 348 -10.99 1.71 1.54
CA MET A 348 -9.67 2.25 1.91
C MET A 348 -9.56 2.49 3.42
N GLY A 349 -10.16 1.60 4.22
CA GLY A 349 -10.30 1.71 5.67
C GLY A 349 -11.75 1.59 6.15
N ARG A 350 -12.72 1.69 5.24
CA ARG A 350 -14.16 1.74 5.56
C ARG A 350 -14.94 0.87 4.60
N SER A 351 -15.79 -0.02 5.12
CA SER A 351 -16.60 -0.95 4.33
C SER A 351 -17.79 -0.28 3.64
N GLY A 352 -18.24 0.86 4.16
CA GLY A 352 -19.49 1.52 3.75
C GLY A 352 -20.76 0.78 4.15
N ALA A 353 -20.62 -0.37 4.83
CA ALA A 353 -21.71 -1.03 5.53
C ALA A 353 -21.78 -0.47 6.97
N PRO A 354 -22.97 -0.44 7.60
CA PRO A 354 -23.05 -0.18 9.03
C PRO A 354 -22.22 -1.23 9.79
N ALA A 355 -21.43 -0.79 10.77
CA ALA A 355 -20.63 -1.64 11.65
C ALA A 355 -21.43 -2.87 12.13
N PRO A 356 -20.83 -4.07 12.18
CA PRO A 356 -21.52 -5.30 12.57
C PRO A 356 -21.89 -5.25 14.06
N GLY A 357 -23.12 -4.83 14.35
CA GLY A 357 -23.63 -4.70 15.72
C GLY A 357 -25.15 -4.77 15.88
N LYS A 358 -25.91 -5.07 14.82
CA LYS A 358 -27.34 -5.41 14.92
C LYS A 358 -27.67 -6.55 13.96
N PRO A 359 -28.30 -7.64 14.42
CA PRO A 359 -28.78 -8.68 13.52
C PRO A 359 -29.88 -8.09 12.64
N SER A 360 -29.63 -8.02 11.33
CA SER A 360 -30.66 -7.70 10.35
C SER A 360 -31.53 -8.95 10.13
N PRO A 361 -32.86 -8.81 10.00
CA PRO A 361 -33.77 -9.94 9.95
C PRO A 361 -33.54 -10.78 8.68
N THR A 362 -33.62 -12.09 8.84
CA THR A 362 -33.46 -13.12 7.82
C THR A 362 -34.12 -12.75 6.48
N PRO A 363 -33.42 -12.85 5.34
CA PRO A 363 -34.02 -12.64 4.02
C PRO A 363 -35.15 -13.66 3.82
N ALA A 364 -36.37 -13.16 3.62
CA ALA A 364 -37.49 -13.99 3.20
C ALA A 364 -37.21 -14.55 1.80
N THR A 365 -37.43 -15.85 1.63
CA THR A 365 -37.27 -16.59 0.38
C THR A 365 -38.08 -15.94 -0.75
N PRO A 366 -37.51 -15.64 -1.92
CA PRO A 366 -38.29 -15.11 -3.03
C PRO A 366 -39.19 -16.19 -3.63
N GLN A 367 -40.50 -15.94 -3.63
CA GLN A 367 -41.48 -16.70 -4.40
C GLN A 367 -41.25 -16.50 -5.91
N PRO A 368 -41.50 -17.51 -6.77
CA PRO A 368 -41.26 -17.41 -8.20
C PRO A 368 -42.32 -16.53 -8.86
N THR A 369 -41.87 -15.53 -9.64
CA THR A 369 -42.71 -14.73 -10.53
C THR A 369 -42.53 -15.19 -11.99
N THR A 370 -43.65 -15.22 -12.70
CA THR A 370 -43.83 -15.63 -14.09
C THR A 370 -43.17 -14.67 -15.10
N PRO A 371 -42.71 -15.16 -16.27
CA PRO A 371 -42.02 -14.33 -17.25
C PRO A 371 -42.99 -13.52 -18.14
N GLN A 372 -42.68 -12.23 -18.35
CA GLN A 372 -43.34 -11.33 -19.29
C GLN A 372 -42.38 -11.00 -20.46
N PRO A 373 -42.86 -10.82 -21.72
CA PRO A 373 -42.02 -10.99 -22.91
C PRO A 373 -41.28 -9.72 -23.38
N THR A 374 -40.19 -9.97 -24.10
CA THR A 374 -39.21 -9.03 -24.67
C THR A 374 -39.77 -8.16 -25.81
N PRO A 375 -39.40 -6.87 -25.91
CA PRO A 375 -39.69 -6.06 -27.10
C PRO A 375 -38.69 -6.31 -28.25
N GLN A 376 -39.23 -6.31 -29.46
CA GLN A 376 -38.60 -6.63 -30.75
C GLN A 376 -37.84 -5.41 -31.32
N ALA A 377 -36.70 -5.64 -31.98
CA ALA A 377 -35.88 -4.60 -32.64
C ALA A 377 -36.45 -4.17 -34.01
N PRO A 378 -36.29 -2.90 -34.44
CA PRO A 378 -36.76 -2.42 -35.73
C PRO A 378 -35.77 -2.68 -36.89
N PRO A 379 -36.24 -2.68 -38.17
CA PRO A 379 -35.48 -3.19 -39.31
C PRO A 379 -34.65 -2.14 -40.07
N ALA A 380 -33.64 -2.64 -40.80
CA ALA A 380 -32.63 -1.89 -41.56
C ALA A 380 -33.09 -1.43 -42.95
N THR A 381 -32.54 -0.29 -43.41
CA THR A 381 -32.58 0.15 -44.83
C THR A 381 -31.25 0.78 -45.28
N SER A 382 -30.54 0.04 -46.16
CA SER A 382 -29.75 0.38 -47.37
C SER A 382 -28.84 1.63 -47.54
N PRO A 383 -27.84 1.58 -48.46
CA PRO A 383 -26.49 2.12 -48.23
C PRO A 383 -26.12 3.38 -49.04
N ALA A 384 -25.02 4.03 -48.63
CA ALA A 384 -24.36 5.16 -49.30
C ALA A 384 -22.98 4.75 -49.89
N PRO A 385 -22.41 5.51 -50.86
CA PRO A 385 -21.46 5.04 -51.88
C PRO A 385 -19.97 5.03 -51.44
N PRO A 386 -19.05 4.40 -52.22
CA PRO A 386 -17.68 4.17 -51.77
C PRO A 386 -16.75 5.38 -51.96
N LEU A 387 -15.84 5.57 -50.99
CA LEU A 387 -14.73 6.52 -51.06
C LEU A 387 -13.52 5.93 -51.81
N GLU A 388 -12.86 6.78 -52.59
CA GLU A 388 -11.64 6.52 -53.37
C GLU A 388 -10.39 6.30 -52.49
N THR A 389 -9.52 5.41 -52.94
CA THR A 389 -8.18 5.15 -52.39
C THR A 389 -7.12 6.06 -53.01
N PRO A 390 -6.12 6.55 -52.25
CA PRO A 390 -4.94 7.18 -52.83
C PRO A 390 -3.79 6.17 -53.04
N THR A 391 -3.17 6.25 -54.22
CA THR A 391 -1.93 5.58 -54.64
C THR A 391 -0.67 6.10 -53.91
N PRO A 392 0.38 5.27 -53.69
CA PRO A 392 1.66 5.72 -53.15
C PRO A 392 2.67 6.11 -54.27
N PRO A 393 3.67 6.98 -54.00
CA PRO A 393 4.74 7.26 -54.95
C PRO A 393 5.92 6.28 -54.84
N LYS A 394 6.64 6.12 -55.95
CA LYS A 394 7.81 5.23 -56.14
C LYS A 394 9.15 5.93 -55.89
N GLY A 395 10.14 5.16 -55.41
CA GLY A 395 11.59 5.41 -55.44
C GLY A 395 12.20 5.48 -54.02
N ILE A 396 13.37 4.91 -53.66
CA ILE A 396 14.58 4.45 -54.37
C ILE A 396 15.24 3.31 -53.52
N SER A 397 15.93 2.35 -54.15
CA SER A 397 16.64 1.21 -53.50
C SER A 397 17.83 1.58 -52.61
N PRO A 398 18.13 0.82 -51.53
CA PRO A 398 19.42 0.85 -50.85
C PRO A 398 20.15 -0.52 -50.94
N ILE A 399 21.27 -0.57 -51.64
CA ILE A 399 22.32 -1.58 -51.40
C ILE A 399 23.58 -0.80 -51.10
N LEU A 400 23.91 -0.65 -49.80
CA LEU A 400 25.26 -0.49 -49.22
C LEU A 400 25.26 0.04 -47.75
N ALA A 401 24.11 0.34 -47.15
CA ALA A 401 24.04 0.75 -45.73
C ALA A 401 23.89 -0.42 -44.72
N GLY A 402 23.61 -1.64 -45.19
CA GLY A 402 23.22 -2.77 -44.32
C GLY A 402 24.36 -3.43 -43.54
N ALA A 403 25.59 -3.47 -44.07
CA ALA A 403 26.68 -4.21 -43.43
C ALA A 403 27.29 -3.49 -42.22
N GLY A 404 27.40 -2.15 -42.27
CA GLY A 404 27.96 -1.35 -41.17
C GLY A 404 27.03 -1.29 -39.94
N ILE A 405 25.71 -1.23 -40.17
CA ILE A 405 24.70 -1.15 -39.10
C ILE A 405 24.59 -2.48 -38.36
N VAL A 406 24.69 -3.62 -39.06
CA VAL A 406 24.62 -4.96 -38.45
C VAL A 406 25.86 -5.25 -37.59
N ILE A 407 27.07 -4.84 -38.02
CA ILE A 407 28.29 -5.00 -37.23
C ILE A 407 28.26 -4.11 -35.97
N LEU A 408 27.82 -2.86 -36.09
CA LEU A 408 27.67 -1.96 -34.94
C LEU A 408 26.60 -2.44 -33.96
N ALA A 409 25.50 -3.02 -34.45
CA ALA A 409 24.47 -3.63 -33.60
C ALA A 409 25.00 -4.87 -32.87
N ILE A 410 25.77 -5.75 -33.54
CA ILE A 410 26.37 -6.92 -32.89
C ILE A 410 27.40 -6.51 -31.84
N VAL A 411 28.27 -5.54 -32.13
CA VAL A 411 29.24 -5.01 -31.17
C VAL A 411 28.53 -4.31 -30.01
N GLY A 412 27.46 -3.55 -30.28
CA GLY A 412 26.65 -2.92 -29.25
C GLY A 412 25.95 -3.93 -28.33
N VAL A 413 25.40 -5.01 -28.89
CA VAL A 413 24.80 -6.12 -28.14
C VAL A 413 25.87 -6.86 -27.33
N ALA A 414 27.04 -7.15 -27.91
CA ALA A 414 28.13 -7.78 -27.18
C ALA A 414 28.60 -6.92 -26.00
N LEU A 415 28.83 -5.62 -26.22
CA LEU A 415 29.20 -4.68 -25.15
C LEU A 415 28.11 -4.54 -24.08
N TYR A 416 26.84 -4.55 -24.48
CA TYR A 416 25.71 -4.54 -23.55
C TYR A 416 25.67 -5.81 -22.70
N LEU A 417 25.82 -6.98 -23.32
CA LEU A 417 25.85 -8.26 -22.62
C LEU A 417 27.06 -8.38 -21.68
N THR A 418 28.24 -7.89 -22.08
CA THR A 418 29.43 -7.85 -21.21
C THR A 418 29.24 -6.88 -20.04
N ARG A 419 28.63 -5.71 -20.27
CA ARG A 419 28.30 -4.76 -19.20
C ARG A 419 27.25 -5.32 -18.23
N LYS A 420 26.21 -5.97 -18.74
CA LYS A 420 25.18 -6.63 -17.93
C LYS A 420 25.78 -7.75 -17.08
N ALA A 421 26.59 -8.62 -17.68
CA ALA A 421 27.24 -9.72 -16.97
C ALA A 421 28.26 -9.23 -15.92
N ARG A 422 28.87 -8.05 -16.12
CA ARG A 422 29.72 -7.39 -15.14
C ARG A 422 28.89 -6.81 -13.97
N SER A 423 27.80 -6.12 -14.29
CA SER A 423 26.84 -5.62 -13.29
C SER A 423 26.29 -6.74 -12.40
N GLU A 424 26.01 -7.91 -12.97
CA GLU A 424 25.54 -9.08 -12.20
C GLU A 424 26.60 -9.62 -11.23
N VAL A 425 27.88 -9.58 -11.59
CA VAL A 425 28.97 -10.02 -10.70
C VAL A 425 29.25 -8.98 -9.62
N ASP A 426 29.18 -7.70 -9.96
CA ASP A 426 29.35 -6.61 -8.99
C ASP A 426 28.18 -6.61 -7.98
N GLU A 427 26.96 -6.90 -8.42
CA GLU A 427 25.80 -7.07 -7.53
C GLU A 427 25.91 -8.30 -6.62
N ARG A 428 26.43 -9.43 -7.11
CA ARG A 428 26.71 -10.61 -6.28
C ARG A 428 27.78 -10.35 -5.22
N LEU A 429 28.79 -9.53 -5.54
CA LEU A 429 29.81 -9.12 -4.56
C LEU A 429 29.20 -8.23 -3.47
N ARG A 430 28.31 -7.29 -3.83
CA ARG A 430 27.58 -6.46 -2.88
C ARG A 430 26.70 -7.29 -1.93
N LYS A 431 25.89 -8.20 -2.48
CA LYS A 431 25.06 -9.12 -1.67
C LYS A 431 25.88 -10.06 -0.78
N LEU A 432 27.09 -10.41 -1.21
CA LEU A 432 28.02 -11.21 -0.42
C LEU A 432 28.59 -10.42 0.77
N ASP A 433 28.91 -9.14 0.56
CA ASP A 433 29.32 -8.22 1.63
C ASP A 433 28.19 -8.03 2.66
N GLU A 434 26.95 -7.86 2.19
CA GLU A 434 25.75 -7.79 3.04
C GLU A 434 25.51 -9.07 3.85
N ALA A 435 25.64 -10.24 3.21
CA ALA A 435 25.46 -11.51 3.89
C ALA A 435 26.49 -11.76 5.01
N LEU A 436 27.71 -11.23 4.87
CA LEU A 436 28.71 -11.28 5.93
C LEU A 436 28.37 -10.31 7.08
N LEU A 437 27.98 -9.08 6.74
CA LEU A 437 27.59 -8.06 7.73
C LEU A 437 26.38 -8.51 8.56
N GLU A 438 25.42 -9.19 7.93
CA GLU A 438 24.24 -9.77 8.56
C GLU A 438 24.50 -11.10 9.28
N GLY A 439 25.75 -11.60 9.28
CA GLY A 439 26.11 -12.86 9.94
C GLY A 439 25.49 -14.12 9.31
N ARG A 440 24.91 -14.00 8.10
CA ARG A 440 24.29 -15.12 7.37
C ARG A 440 25.31 -16.13 6.84
N ILE A 441 26.56 -15.70 6.68
CA ILE A 441 27.69 -16.54 6.25
C ILE A 441 28.91 -16.33 7.14
N SER A 442 29.72 -17.36 7.31
CA SER A 442 30.99 -17.24 8.03
C SER A 442 32.02 -16.46 7.21
N GLU A 443 32.99 -15.82 7.89
CA GLU A 443 34.13 -15.15 7.24
C GLU A 443 34.87 -16.08 6.27
N GLU A 444 35.02 -17.37 6.62
CA GLU A 444 35.66 -18.35 5.75
C GLU A 444 34.86 -18.59 4.45
N THR A 445 33.53 -18.71 4.56
CA THR A 445 32.61 -18.85 3.41
C THR A 445 32.63 -17.59 2.54
N TYR A 446 32.63 -16.42 3.17
CA TYR A 446 32.74 -15.14 2.49
C TYR A 446 34.02 -15.04 1.66
N GLN A 447 35.19 -15.36 2.24
CA GLN A 447 36.47 -15.28 1.55
C GLN A 447 36.58 -16.29 0.40
N GLU A 448 35.93 -17.46 0.49
CA GLU A 448 35.88 -18.43 -0.61
C GLU A 448 35.01 -17.91 -1.78
N LEU A 449 33.79 -17.45 -1.48
CA LEU A 449 32.85 -16.94 -2.48
C LEU A 449 33.35 -15.66 -3.14
N LYS A 450 33.95 -14.75 -2.37
CA LYS A 450 34.55 -13.52 -2.87
C LYS A 450 35.64 -13.84 -3.89
N ARG A 451 36.57 -14.74 -3.56
CA ARG A 451 37.60 -15.22 -4.50
C ARG A 451 37.02 -15.88 -5.74
N LYS A 452 35.88 -16.56 -5.63
CA LYS A 452 35.18 -17.16 -6.79
C LYS A 452 34.61 -16.08 -7.70
N TYR A 453 33.88 -15.11 -7.15
CA TYR A 453 33.27 -14.03 -7.92
C TYR A 453 34.28 -13.05 -8.49
N GLU A 454 35.37 -12.76 -7.79
CA GLU A 454 36.46 -11.93 -8.33
C GLU A 454 37.16 -12.61 -9.52
N ARG A 455 37.39 -13.93 -9.46
CA ARG A 455 37.89 -14.70 -10.61
C ARG A 455 36.90 -14.72 -11.78
N GLU A 456 35.60 -14.76 -11.49
CA GLU A 456 34.56 -14.63 -12.52
C GLU A 456 34.54 -13.22 -13.13
N ARG A 457 34.72 -12.18 -12.32
CA ARG A 457 34.84 -10.78 -12.74
C ARG A 457 36.04 -10.57 -13.65
N GLU A 458 37.18 -11.20 -13.36
CA GLU A 458 38.39 -11.14 -14.19
C GLU A 458 38.22 -11.88 -15.52
N ARG A 459 37.50 -12.99 -15.56
CA ARG A 459 37.21 -13.73 -16.81
C ARG A 459 36.24 -13.01 -17.74
N LYS A 460 35.45 -12.08 -17.20
CA LYS A 460 34.46 -11.26 -17.93
C LYS A 460 34.99 -9.86 -18.31
N ARG A 461 36.22 -9.51 -17.92
CA ARG A 461 36.99 -8.36 -18.43
C ARG A 461 37.69 -8.73 -19.72
#